data_AF-C7J6B4-F1
#
_entry.id   AF-C7J6B4-F1
#
_cell.length_a   1.000
_cell.length_b   1.000
_cell.length_c   1.000
_cell.angle_alpha   90.00
_cell.angle_beta   90.00
_cell.angle_gamma   90.00
#
_symmetry.space_group_name_H-M   'P 1'
#
loop_
_entity.id
_entity.type
_entity.pdbx_description
1 polymer ?
#
loop_
_entity_poly.entity_id
_entity_poly.type
_entity_poly.pdbx_seq_one_letter_code
_entity_poly.pdbx_strand_id
1 'polypeptide(L)'
;MFRWCLPTQLPWNMEPVPVPEPPAEMRDWSELLLDALSVVFTKLGAVEVLIGAGLVCHSWLDAAKVPELWRTVDMAVLYRDMGSKNLGILTAMGKRAVKRSNWQLEVFKGRDFITNQLLKYVRRRYGKQAKRSLSIYIYVVQT
;
A
#
# COMPACT_ATOMS: atom_id res chain seq x y z
N MET A 1 57.91 27.58 0.83
CA MET A 1 57.86 27.29 2.27
C MET A 1 57.04 28.40 2.93
N PHE A 2 55.71 28.34 2.85
CA PHE A 2 54.85 29.37 3.43
C PHE A 2 54.26 28.85 4.72
N ARG A 3 54.69 29.49 5.81
CA ARG A 3 54.31 29.22 7.20
C ARG A 3 52.93 29.84 7.42
N TRP A 4 51.94 29.01 7.73
CA TRP A 4 50.66 29.47 8.23
C TRP A 4 50.86 29.99 9.66
N CYS A 5 50.62 31.28 9.90
CA CYS A 5 50.37 31.78 11.25
C CYS A 5 48.89 31.50 11.57
N LEU A 6 48.61 30.52 12.43
CA LEU A 6 47.31 30.45 13.11
C LEU A 6 47.26 31.57 14.17
N PRO A 7 46.18 32.36 14.26
CA PRO A 7 45.92 33.13 15.46
C PRO A 7 45.57 32.17 16.60
N THR A 8 46.35 32.30 17.66
CA THR A 8 46.13 31.73 18.99
C THR A 8 44.73 32.08 19.51
N GLN A 9 44.00 31.03 19.89
CA GLN A 9 42.92 31.01 20.89
C GLN A 9 41.69 31.88 20.59
N LEU A 10 40.67 31.24 20.02
CA LEU A 10 39.28 31.69 20.17
C LEU A 10 38.82 31.40 21.61
N PRO A 11 38.14 32.34 22.30
CA PRO A 11 37.58 32.07 23.63
C PRO A 11 36.46 31.02 23.52
N TRP A 12 36.56 29.98 24.35
CA TRP A 12 35.73 28.77 24.36
C TRP A 12 34.26 28.97 24.82
N ASN A 13 33.66 30.13 24.54
CA ASN A 13 32.34 30.50 25.05
C ASN A 13 31.30 30.74 23.94
N MET A 14 31.47 30.12 22.78
CA MET A 14 30.41 30.07 21.78
C MET A 14 29.78 28.67 21.81
N GLU A 15 28.64 28.57 22.50
CA GLU A 15 27.64 27.57 22.13
C GLU A 15 27.49 27.63 20.60
N PRO A 16 27.55 26.49 19.89
CA PRO A 16 27.38 26.50 18.45
C PRO A 16 26.03 27.15 18.14
N VAL A 17 26.05 28.28 17.42
CA VAL A 17 24.82 28.90 16.90
C VAL A 17 24.07 27.78 16.17
N PRO A 18 22.78 27.51 16.51
CA PRO A 18 22.02 26.52 15.79
C PRO A 18 21.99 27.00 14.34
N VAL A 19 22.72 26.33 13.46
CA VAL A 19 22.57 26.52 12.03
C VAL A 19 21.10 26.21 11.78
N PRO A 20 20.29 27.15 11.26
CA PRO A 20 18.91 26.83 10.93
C PRO A 20 18.98 25.65 9.98
N GLU A 21 18.45 24.51 10.42
CA GLU A 21 18.34 23.33 9.57
C GLU A 21 17.67 23.81 8.28
N PRO A 22 18.25 23.55 7.09
CA PRO A 22 17.59 23.91 5.85
C PRO A 22 16.18 23.34 5.93
N PRO A 23 15.12 24.11 5.56
CA PRO A 23 13.75 23.63 5.63
C PRO A 23 13.76 22.23 5.05
N ALA A 24 13.32 21.24 5.83
CA ALA A 24 13.29 19.86 5.37
C ALA A 24 12.64 19.89 4.00
N GLU A 25 13.43 19.68 2.94
CA GLU A 25 12.90 19.71 1.59
C GLU A 25 11.85 18.60 1.59
N MET A 26 10.58 19.00 1.65
CA MET A 26 9.46 18.07 1.54
C MET A 26 9.53 17.59 0.11
N ARG A 27 10.33 16.53 -0.10
CA ARG A 27 10.45 15.83 -1.36
C ARG A 27 9.03 15.59 -1.86
N ASP A 28 8.70 16.21 -2.98
CA ASP A 28 7.39 16.06 -3.57
C ASP A 28 7.31 14.67 -4.21
N TRP A 29 6.94 13.68 -3.41
CA TRP A 29 6.72 12.31 -3.85
C TRP A 29 5.57 12.20 -4.86
N SER A 30 4.83 13.29 -5.11
CA SER A 30 3.79 13.39 -6.13
C SER A 30 4.33 13.37 -7.56
N GLU A 31 5.61 13.70 -7.77
CA GLU A 31 6.27 13.66 -9.10
C GLU A 31 6.78 12.28 -9.49
N LEU A 32 6.74 11.28 -8.59
CA LEU A 32 7.04 9.91 -8.98
C LEU A 32 6.02 9.48 -10.03
N LEU A 33 6.49 9.29 -11.27
CA LEU A 33 5.72 8.70 -12.36
C LEU A 33 4.92 7.50 -11.83
N LEU A 34 3.64 7.42 -12.22
CA LEU A 34 2.72 6.35 -11.84
C LEU A 34 3.36 4.95 -11.92
N ASP A 35 4.25 4.76 -12.89
CA ASP A 35 5.02 3.53 -13.10
C ASP A 35 5.92 3.18 -11.90
N ALA A 36 6.65 4.14 -11.34
CA ALA A 36 7.51 3.92 -10.17
C ALA A 36 6.68 3.58 -8.91
N LEU A 37 5.56 4.28 -8.69
CA LEU A 37 4.65 3.96 -7.59
C LEU A 37 4.01 2.58 -7.76
N SER A 38 3.69 2.19 -8.99
CA SER A 38 3.14 0.86 -9.28
C SER A 38 4.12 -0.26 -8.92
N VAL A 39 5.43 -0.06 -9.14
CA VAL A 39 6.47 -1.02 -8.74
C VAL A 39 6.54 -1.14 -7.21
N VAL A 40 6.54 0.00 -6.50
CA VAL A 40 6.50 0.01 -5.03
C VAL A 40 5.25 -0.71 -4.53
N PHE A 41 4.08 -0.43 -5.11
CA PHE A 41 2.82 -1.04 -4.70
C PHE A 41 2.76 -2.53 -5.01
N THR A 42 3.40 -2.97 -6.08
CA THR A 42 3.56 -4.41 -6.38
C THR A 42 4.40 -5.10 -5.30
N LYS A 43 5.43 -4.42 -4.77
CA LYS A 43 6.26 -4.94 -3.67
C LYS A 43 5.56 -4.93 -2.32
N LEU A 44 4.77 -3.88 -2.04
CA LEU A 44 3.94 -3.79 -0.83
C LEU A 44 2.80 -4.81 -0.85
N GLY A 45 2.22 -5.05 -2.03
CA GLY A 45 1.06 -5.90 -2.21
C GLY A 45 -0.26 -5.21 -1.90
N ALA A 46 -1.35 -5.83 -2.35
CA ALA A 46 -2.69 -5.23 -2.33
C ALA A 46 -3.19 -4.83 -0.93
N VAL A 47 -2.80 -5.56 0.12
CA VAL A 47 -3.26 -5.30 1.49
C VAL A 47 -2.61 -4.07 2.09
N GLU A 48 -1.29 -3.95 2.00
CA GLU A 48 -0.56 -2.75 2.44
C GLU A 48 -1.04 -1.49 1.73
N VAL A 49 -1.34 -1.61 0.43
CA VAL A 49 -1.95 -0.53 -0.36
C VAL A 49 -3.36 -0.19 0.12
N LEU A 50 -4.10 -1.17 0.62
CA LEU A 50 -5.47 -1.00 1.13
C LEU A 50 -5.51 -0.31 2.49
N ILE A 51 -4.57 -0.62 3.39
CA ILE A 51 -4.57 -0.14 4.78
C ILE A 51 -3.69 1.09 5.02
N GLY A 52 -2.71 1.36 4.15
CA GLY A 52 -1.74 2.44 4.36
C GLY A 52 -1.46 3.24 3.10
N ALA A 53 -0.81 2.63 2.10
CA ALA A 53 -0.21 3.39 0.99
C ALA A 53 -1.23 4.25 0.23
N GLY A 54 -2.44 3.74 -0.02
CA GLY A 54 -3.49 4.49 -0.70
C GLY A 54 -4.07 5.67 0.09
N LEU A 55 -3.62 5.93 1.32
CA LEU A 55 -4.09 7.00 2.20
C LEU A 55 -3.06 8.13 2.39
N VAL A 56 -1.86 8.00 1.84
CA VAL A 56 -0.74 8.94 2.05
C VAL A 56 -1.01 10.30 1.38
N CYS A 57 -1.25 10.30 0.07
CA CYS A 57 -1.56 11.49 -0.71
C CYS A 57 -2.42 11.15 -1.94
N HIS A 58 -2.86 12.18 -2.67
CA HIS A 58 -3.69 12.01 -3.88
C HIS A 58 -2.99 11.16 -4.96
N SER A 59 -1.71 11.42 -5.26
CA SER A 59 -0.97 10.67 -6.28
C SER A 59 -0.85 9.18 -5.92
N TRP A 60 -0.64 8.85 -4.64
CA TRP A 60 -0.61 7.47 -4.17
C TRP A 60 -2.00 6.82 -4.21
N LEU A 61 -3.05 7.57 -3.89
CA LEU A 61 -4.42 7.09 -4.05
C LEU A 61 -4.76 6.78 -5.51
N ASP A 62 -4.26 7.59 -6.46
CA ASP A 62 -4.47 7.38 -7.89
C ASP A 62 -3.67 6.19 -8.41
N ALA A 63 -2.39 6.06 -8.03
CA ALA A 63 -1.59 4.87 -8.31
C ALA A 63 -2.23 3.59 -7.72
N ALA A 64 -2.88 3.68 -6.55
CA ALA A 64 -3.52 2.54 -5.90
C ALA A 64 -4.79 2.06 -6.64
N LYS A 65 -5.28 2.79 -7.64
CA LYS A 65 -6.44 2.38 -8.47
C LYS A 65 -6.03 1.52 -9.66
N VAL A 66 -4.73 1.37 -9.95
CA VAL A 66 -4.21 0.54 -11.05
C VAL A 66 -4.68 -0.91 -10.87
N PRO A 67 -5.48 -1.47 -11.78
CA PRO A 67 -6.09 -2.81 -11.63
C PRO A 67 -5.07 -3.94 -11.46
N GLU A 68 -3.90 -3.82 -12.08
CA GLU A 68 -2.82 -4.80 -12.08
C GLU A 68 -2.34 -5.12 -10.65
N LEU A 69 -2.39 -4.13 -9.75
CA LEU A 69 -2.04 -4.28 -8.34
C LEU A 69 -2.99 -5.20 -7.57
N TRP A 70 -4.19 -5.41 -8.10
CA TRP A 70 -5.27 -6.13 -7.44
C TRP A 70 -5.57 -7.48 -8.11
N ARG A 71 -4.72 -7.94 -9.04
CA ARG A 71 -4.87 -9.28 -9.65
C ARG A 71 -4.68 -10.38 -8.62
N THR A 72 -3.77 -10.17 -7.66
CA THR A 72 -3.55 -11.05 -6.52
C THR A 72 -3.81 -10.29 -5.23
N VAL A 73 -4.72 -10.81 -4.40
CA VAL A 73 -5.05 -10.23 -3.10
C VAL A 73 -4.85 -11.31 -2.04
N ASP A 74 -3.96 -11.08 -1.08
CA ASP A 74 -3.73 -11.98 0.05
C ASP A 74 -4.10 -11.32 1.38
N MET A 75 -5.30 -11.62 1.85
CA MET A 75 -5.86 -11.12 3.10
C MET A 75 -5.65 -12.10 4.27
N ALA A 76 -4.93 -13.22 4.07
CA ALA A 76 -4.75 -14.23 5.11
C ALA A 76 -3.86 -13.71 6.26
N VAL A 77 -2.88 -12.85 5.95
CA VAL A 77 -2.03 -12.18 6.94
C VAL A 77 -2.85 -11.17 7.73
N LEU A 78 -3.59 -10.29 7.06
CA LEU A 78 -4.44 -9.29 7.72
C LEU A 78 -5.49 -9.92 8.67
N TYR A 79 -6.04 -11.09 8.32
CA TYR A 79 -6.92 -11.83 9.22
C TYR A 79 -6.21 -12.30 10.49
N ARG A 80 -4.96 -12.75 10.37
CA ARG A 80 -4.15 -13.18 11.53
C ARG A 80 -3.97 -12.02 12.51
N ASP A 81 -3.71 -10.82 11.98
CA ASP A 81 -3.40 -9.65 12.80
C ASP A 81 -4.63 -9.03 13.44
N MET A 82 -5.75 -8.96 12.71
CA MET A 82 -6.99 -8.36 13.23
C MET A 82 -7.90 -9.35 13.97
N GLY A 83 -7.77 -10.65 13.72
CA GLY A 83 -8.57 -11.70 14.33
C GLY A 83 -10.05 -11.74 13.91
N SER A 84 -10.76 -12.76 14.39
CA SER A 84 -12.13 -13.10 13.98
C SER A 84 -13.19 -12.06 14.37
N LYS A 85 -12.92 -11.21 15.38
CA LYS A 85 -13.83 -10.14 15.82
C LYS A 85 -14.01 -9.05 14.76
N ASN A 86 -13.07 -8.93 13.82
CA ASN A 86 -13.05 -7.89 12.79
C ASN A 86 -13.59 -8.37 11.42
N LEU A 87 -14.38 -9.45 11.42
CA LEU A 87 -14.97 -10.07 10.22
C LEU A 87 -15.67 -9.08 9.27
N GLY A 88 -16.41 -8.12 9.84
CA GLY A 88 -17.12 -7.09 9.07
C GLY A 88 -16.17 -6.16 8.31
N ILE A 89 -15.09 -5.71 8.99
CA ILE A 89 -14.05 -4.85 8.40
C ILE A 89 -13.31 -5.60 7.31
N LEU A 90 -12.89 -6.83 7.60
CA LEU A 90 -12.23 -7.73 6.64
C LEU A 90 -13.08 -7.97 5.39
N THR A 91 -14.39 -8.17 5.57
CA THR A 91 -15.34 -8.34 4.46
C THR A 91 -15.45 -7.07 3.62
N ALA A 92 -15.50 -5.89 4.26
CA ALA A 92 -15.55 -4.61 3.56
C ALA A 92 -14.26 -4.34 2.76
N MET A 93 -13.11 -4.63 3.35
CA MET A 93 -11.79 -4.57 2.71
C MET A 93 -11.70 -5.51 1.51
N GLY A 94 -12.13 -6.76 1.67
CA GLY A 94 -12.20 -7.73 0.56
C GLY A 94 -13.07 -7.23 -0.59
N LYS A 95 -14.27 -6.70 -0.31
CA LYS A 95 -15.13 -6.10 -1.35
C LYS A 95 -14.46 -4.92 -2.05
N ARG A 96 -13.72 -4.08 -1.32
CA ARG A 96 -12.99 -2.93 -1.89
C ARG A 96 -11.86 -3.38 -2.82
N ALA A 97 -11.09 -4.40 -2.43
CA ALA A 97 -10.06 -5.01 -3.28
C ALA A 97 -10.67 -5.59 -4.57
N VAL A 98 -11.75 -6.37 -4.44
CA VAL A 98 -12.51 -6.91 -5.58
C VAL A 98 -13.01 -5.80 -6.50
N LYS A 99 -13.50 -4.68 -5.96
CA LYS A 99 -13.93 -3.54 -6.77
C LYS A 99 -12.77 -2.89 -7.52
N ARG A 100 -11.61 -2.71 -6.87
CA ARG A 100 -10.42 -2.09 -7.47
C ARG A 100 -9.74 -2.94 -8.54
N SER A 101 -9.86 -4.26 -8.45
CA SER A 101 -9.36 -5.18 -9.49
C SER A 101 -9.95 -4.95 -10.87
N ASN A 102 -11.05 -4.19 -10.99
CA ASN A 102 -11.68 -3.84 -12.26
C ASN A 102 -11.78 -5.04 -13.21
N TRP A 103 -12.27 -6.16 -12.68
CA TRP A 103 -12.47 -7.40 -13.44
C TRP A 103 -11.21 -8.17 -13.82
N GLN A 104 -10.08 -7.84 -13.25
CA GLN A 104 -8.81 -8.53 -13.47
C GLN A 104 -8.36 -9.35 -12.25
N LEU A 105 -9.24 -9.59 -11.27
CA LEU A 105 -8.88 -10.45 -10.13
C LEU A 105 -8.63 -11.88 -10.60
N GLU A 106 -7.46 -12.41 -10.30
CA GLU A 106 -7.04 -13.78 -10.63
C GLU A 106 -7.00 -14.64 -9.36
N VAL A 107 -6.45 -14.10 -8.27
CA VAL A 107 -6.24 -14.82 -7.01
C VAL A 107 -6.74 -14.00 -5.83
N PHE A 108 -7.57 -14.62 -4.99
CA PHE A 108 -8.00 -14.07 -3.70
C PHE A 108 -7.73 -15.08 -2.58
N LYS A 109 -6.75 -14.80 -1.73
CA LYS A 109 -6.42 -15.62 -0.56
C LYS A 109 -6.99 -14.97 0.69
N GLY A 110 -7.56 -15.79 1.55
CA GLY A 110 -8.06 -15.37 2.85
C GLY A 110 -8.20 -16.56 3.80
N ARG A 111 -8.84 -16.34 4.94
CA ARG A 111 -9.10 -17.35 5.97
C ARG A 111 -10.61 -17.46 6.21
N ASP A 112 -11.02 -17.77 7.44
CA ASP A 112 -12.42 -17.96 7.86
C ASP A 112 -13.31 -16.74 7.57
N PHE A 113 -12.71 -15.57 7.33
CA PHE A 113 -13.45 -14.37 6.96
C PHE A 113 -13.98 -14.34 5.53
N ILE A 114 -13.59 -15.29 4.66
CA ILE A 114 -14.20 -15.45 3.33
C ILE A 114 -15.64 -15.94 3.53
N THR A 115 -16.51 -15.00 3.86
CA THR A 115 -17.91 -15.26 4.13
C THR A 115 -18.66 -15.56 2.84
N ASN A 116 -19.77 -16.28 2.97
CA ASN A 116 -20.75 -16.44 1.90
C ASN A 116 -21.19 -15.09 1.28
N GLN A 117 -21.12 -13.99 2.03
CA GLN A 117 -21.42 -12.66 1.50
C GLN A 117 -20.35 -12.16 0.52
N LEU A 118 -19.06 -12.33 0.83
CA LEU A 118 -17.97 -11.95 -0.06
C LEU A 118 -17.97 -12.80 -1.33
N LEU A 119 -18.15 -14.11 -1.20
CA LEU A 119 -18.28 -15.02 -2.35
C LEU A 119 -19.47 -14.65 -3.24
N LYS A 120 -20.65 -14.40 -2.65
CA LYS A 120 -21.83 -13.93 -3.39
C LYS A 120 -21.57 -12.59 -4.08
N TYR A 121 -20.82 -11.68 -3.45
CA TYR A 121 -20.45 -10.40 -4.05
C TYR A 121 -19.55 -10.58 -5.27
N VAL A 122 -18.45 -11.35 -5.13
CA VAL A 122 -17.53 -11.67 -6.24
C VAL A 122 -18.30 -12.30 -7.40
N ARG A 123 -19.11 -13.33 -7.13
CA ARG A 123 -19.93 -14.00 -8.15
C ARG A 123 -20.88 -13.04 -8.86
N ARG A 124 -21.62 -12.19 -8.12
CA ARG A 124 -22.57 -11.22 -8.72
C ARG A 124 -21.87 -10.16 -9.54
N ARG A 125 -20.67 -9.76 -9.11
CA ARG A 125 -19.85 -8.78 -9.83
C ARG A 125 -19.46 -9.47 -11.14
N TYR A 126 -18.67 -10.54 -11.10
CA TYR A 126 -18.06 -11.11 -12.30
C TYR A 126 -19.06 -11.80 -13.24
N GLY A 127 -20.15 -12.35 -12.71
CA GLY A 127 -21.22 -12.94 -13.52
C GLY A 127 -22.01 -11.95 -14.38
N LYS A 128 -21.94 -10.64 -14.10
CA LYS A 128 -22.54 -9.60 -14.97
C LYS A 128 -21.71 -9.29 -16.21
N GLN A 129 -20.46 -9.77 -16.28
CA GLN A 129 -19.55 -9.48 -17.38
C GLN A 129 -19.28 -10.77 -18.18
N ALA A 130 -20.24 -11.14 -19.02
CA ALA A 130 -20.24 -12.39 -19.79
C ALA A 130 -19.20 -12.48 -20.93
N LYS A 131 -18.01 -11.83 -20.82
CA LYS A 131 -17.04 -11.78 -21.94
C LYS A 131 -15.58 -12.14 -21.61
N ARG A 132 -15.24 -12.55 -20.38
CA ARG A 132 -13.93 -13.14 -20.09
C ARG A 132 -14.12 -14.30 -19.12
N SER A 133 -13.68 -15.50 -19.54
CA SER A 133 -13.55 -16.63 -18.64
C SER A 133 -12.42 -16.32 -17.67
N LEU A 134 -12.74 -15.68 -16.55
CA LEU A 134 -11.80 -15.37 -15.48
C LEU A 134 -11.90 -16.49 -14.45
N SER A 135 -10.90 -17.36 -14.44
CA SER A 135 -10.72 -18.32 -13.36
C SER A 135 -10.26 -17.55 -12.11
N ILE A 136 -11.21 -17.20 -11.24
CA ILE A 136 -10.89 -16.62 -9.93
C ILE A 136 -10.60 -17.76 -8.97
N TYR A 137 -9.36 -17.87 -8.51
CA TYR A 137 -8.97 -18.84 -7.50
C TYR A 137 -9.13 -18.24 -6.11
N ILE A 138 -10.07 -18.80 -5.33
CA ILE A 138 -10.31 -18.39 -3.94
C ILE A 138 -9.71 -19.45 -3.02
N TYR A 139 -8.68 -19.07 -2.28
CA TYR A 139 -8.02 -19.95 -1.32
C TYR A 139 -8.42 -19.59 0.10
N VAL A 140 -8.93 -20.57 0.85
CA VAL A 140 -9.13 -20.47 2.30
C VAL A 140 -7.96 -21.19 2.96
N VAL A 141 -7.06 -20.44 3.58
CA VAL A 141 -5.89 -20.99 4.28
C VAL A 141 -6.34 -21.43 5.68
N GLN A 142 -6.49 -22.73 5.90
CA GLN A 142 -6.69 -23.30 7.23
C GLN A 142 -5.33 -23.44 7.94
N THR A 143 -5.27 -23.11 9.22
CA THR A 143 -4.15 -23.44 10.13
C THR A 143 -4.55 -24.57 11.04
#